data_AF-A0A9P1BW49-F1
#
_entry.id   AF-A0A9P1BW49-F1
#
_cell.length_a   1.000
_cell.length_b   1.000
_cell.length_c   1.000
_cell.angle_alpha   90.00
_cell.angle_beta   90.00
_cell.angle_gamma   90.00
#
_symmetry.space_group_name_H-M   'P 1'
#
loop_
_entity.id
_entity.type
_entity.pdbx_description
1 polymer ?
#
loop_
_entity_poly.entity_id
_entity_poly.type
_entity_poly.pdbx_seq_one_letter_code
_entity_poly.pdbx_strand_id
1 'polypeptide(L)'
;MEIGYDTSLISPILDAELVFAEFCSALKKQFYSEGESVFSNGSIAEMMYVTSHGDFCLGEDEGQRERSFSGEHNYFAEVALYVEAVTHQCTLAAESFAEVFVLTAASLAAVLWLGPGWPGWPSARANSPMCTTMFVEYANEYIRIYSDSIARHDMGDALDIQQRCNQKACFSNSFYLDLNVDERKILRTIDLRELEEKEGRTPPIRFVEHMMESNEQLFLEQLRSSFVELDPTDGLHARYGEPKEQEKVESGILSLMALVRNDYEAFTAPQKGPNRLSTTQWQQLQGVLEWAEPTPELLGDAYLGKGTLKLKALTVTRNGAVACTA
;
A
#
# COMPACT_ATOMS: atom_id res chain seq x y z
N MET A 1 28.95 -12.05 32.49
CA MET A 1 27.92 -12.26 31.46
C MET A 1 27.31 -10.90 31.21
N GLU A 2 27.95 -10.12 30.35
CA GLU A 2 27.47 -8.79 29.98
C GLU A 2 26.32 -8.98 29.00
N ILE A 3 25.15 -8.45 29.36
CA ILE A 3 24.02 -8.34 28.43
C ILE A 3 24.42 -7.22 27.47
N GLY A 4 24.97 -7.60 26.31
CA GLY A 4 25.20 -6.66 25.22
C GLY A 4 23.85 -6.15 24.75
N TYR A 5 23.52 -4.91 25.10
CA TYR A 5 22.40 -4.21 24.47
C TYR A 5 22.79 -4.00 23.00
N ASP A 6 21.97 -4.55 22.10
CA ASP A 6 22.15 -4.42 20.67
C ASP A 6 21.93 -2.95 20.27
N THR A 7 23.03 -2.21 20.12
CA THR A 7 23.04 -0.79 19.74
C THR A 7 22.56 -0.54 18.31
N SER A 8 22.27 -1.60 17.53
CA SER A 8 21.79 -1.49 16.15
C SER A 8 20.41 -0.80 16.04
N LEU A 9 19.60 -0.82 17.10
CA LEU A 9 18.27 -0.18 17.12
C LEU A 9 18.29 1.29 17.55
N ILE A 10 19.38 1.78 18.16
CA ILE A 10 19.50 3.20 18.56
C ILE A 10 19.92 4.08 17.38
N SER A 11 20.60 3.50 16.38
CA SER A 11 21.10 4.22 15.20
C SER A 11 20.01 4.87 14.33
N PRO A 12 18.89 4.20 13.97
CA PRO A 12 17.95 4.73 12.98
C PRO A 12 17.15 5.95 13.47
N ILE A 13 16.83 6.00 14.77
CA ILE A 13 16.07 7.10 15.37
C ILE A 13 16.92 8.37 15.38
N LEU A 14 18.19 8.26 15.78
CA LEU A 14 19.14 9.39 15.78
C LEU A 14 19.40 9.92 14.37
N ASP A 15 19.44 9.04 13.36
CA ASP A 15 19.58 9.44 11.97
C ASP A 15 18.35 10.22 11.47
N ALA A 16 17.14 9.80 11.84
CA ALA A 16 15.91 10.48 11.47
C ALA A 16 15.82 11.90 12.08
N GLU A 17 16.21 12.06 13.35
CA GLU A 17 16.24 13.37 14.01
C GLU A 17 17.22 14.34 13.32
N LEU A 18 18.41 13.84 12.92
CA LEU A 18 19.39 14.66 12.20
C LEU A 18 18.87 15.05 10.82
N VAL A 19 18.31 14.11 10.05
CA VAL A 19 17.73 14.38 8.74
C VAL A 19 16.59 15.40 8.85
N PHE A 20 15.76 15.29 9.89
CA PHE A 20 14.71 16.26 10.15
C PHE A 20 15.26 17.66 10.47
N ALA A 21 16.30 17.76 11.29
CA ALA A 21 16.95 19.04 11.58
C ALA A 21 17.55 19.68 10.30
N GLU A 22 18.18 18.89 9.44
CA GLU A 22 18.71 19.35 8.15
C GLU A 22 17.59 19.77 7.19
N PHE A 23 16.48 19.02 7.15
CA PHE A 23 15.28 19.39 6.39
C PHE A 23 14.74 20.76 6.85
N CYS A 24 14.64 20.96 8.17
CA CYS A 24 14.23 22.26 8.73
C CYS A 24 15.20 23.38 8.33
N SER A 25 16.51 23.11 8.28
CA SER A 25 17.52 24.08 7.86
C SER A 25 17.48 24.41 6.36
N ALA A 26 16.99 23.47 5.54
CA ALA A 26 16.87 23.64 4.09
C ALA A 26 15.67 24.49 3.68
N LEU A 27 14.70 24.68 4.58
CA LEU A 27 13.56 25.57 4.36
C LEU A 27 14.01 27.02 4.27
N LYS A 28 13.62 27.69 3.18
CA LYS A 28 13.89 29.11 2.98
C LYS A 28 12.66 29.93 3.34
N LYS A 29 12.85 30.90 4.22
CA LYS A 29 11.79 31.83 4.61
C LYS A 29 11.60 32.90 3.54
N GLN A 30 10.35 33.11 3.12
CA GLN A 30 9.92 34.18 2.23
C GLN A 30 8.82 34.99 2.89
N PHE A 31 8.74 36.28 2.54
CA PHE A 31 7.76 37.21 3.06
C PHE A 31 6.94 37.77 1.91
N TYR A 32 5.64 37.89 2.15
CA TYR A 32 4.67 38.39 1.19
C TYR A 32 3.93 39.58 1.80
N SER A 33 3.70 40.60 0.98
CA SER A 33 2.91 41.76 1.39
C SER A 33 1.41 41.47 1.24
N GLU A 34 0.58 42.26 1.93
CA GLU A 34 -0.89 42.18 1.77
C GLU A 34 -1.29 42.36 0.29
N GLY A 35 -2.10 41.43 -0.20
CA GLY A 35 -2.56 41.36 -1.58
C GLY A 35 -1.60 40.68 -2.56
N GLU A 36 -0.41 40.26 -2.12
CA GLU A 36 0.55 39.57 -2.97
C GLU A 36 0.21 38.08 -3.12
N SER A 37 0.25 37.58 -4.36
CA SER A 37 0.09 36.15 -4.64
C SER A 37 1.36 35.40 -4.24
N VAL A 38 1.21 34.37 -3.41
CA VAL A 38 2.28 33.40 -3.10
C VAL A 38 2.57 32.55 -4.33
N PHE A 39 1.50 32.08 -4.98
CA PHE A 39 1.51 31.46 -6.30
C PHE A 39 0.14 31.64 -6.98
N SER A 40 0.11 31.54 -8.30
CA SER A 40 -1.10 31.73 -9.09
C SER A 40 -1.54 30.43 -9.77
N ASN A 41 -2.84 30.25 -9.94
CA ASN A 41 -3.40 29.12 -10.68
C ASN A 41 -2.79 29.06 -12.10
N GLY A 42 -2.45 27.85 -12.55
CA GLY A 42 -1.81 27.60 -13.84
C GLY A 42 -0.32 27.90 -13.91
N SER A 43 0.29 28.53 -12.90
CA SER A 43 1.75 28.71 -12.88
C SER A 43 2.44 27.39 -12.58
N ILE A 44 3.69 27.26 -13.04
CA ILE A 44 4.52 26.08 -12.74
C ILE A 44 4.90 26.10 -11.26
N ALA A 45 4.68 24.98 -10.58
CA ALA A 45 5.11 24.75 -9.21
C ALA A 45 6.56 24.25 -9.20
N GLU A 46 7.47 25.09 -8.73
CA GLU A 46 8.91 24.77 -8.62
C GLU A 46 9.33 24.35 -7.21
N MET A 47 8.46 24.57 -6.22
CA MET A 47 8.73 24.37 -4.80
C MET A 47 7.45 24.02 -4.03
N MET A 48 7.63 23.38 -2.89
CA MET A 48 6.59 23.23 -1.87
C MET A 48 6.57 24.47 -0.98
N TYR A 49 5.37 24.86 -0.55
CA TYR A 49 5.12 26.00 0.33
C TYR A 49 4.52 25.53 1.65
N VAL A 50 4.99 26.10 2.76
CA VAL A 50 4.45 25.86 4.11
C VAL A 50 4.12 27.20 4.74
N THR A 51 2.84 27.46 4.98
CA THR A 51 2.42 28.70 5.62
C THR A 51 2.83 28.71 7.10
N SER A 52 3.21 29.89 7.62
CA SER A 52 3.71 30.04 8.99
C SER A 52 2.95 31.12 9.75
N HIS A 53 3.06 32.37 9.31
CA HIS A 53 2.43 33.51 9.95
C HIS A 53 1.69 34.36 8.92
N GLY A 54 0.61 35.03 9.34
CA GLY A 54 -0.24 35.85 8.49
C GLY A 54 -1.57 35.18 8.15
N ASP A 55 -2.39 35.96 7.45
CA ASP A 55 -3.69 35.57 6.91
C ASP A 55 -3.53 35.27 5.42
N PHE A 56 -4.18 34.22 4.96
CA PHE A 56 -4.11 33.75 3.58
C PHE A 56 -5.50 33.50 3.03
N CYS A 57 -5.66 33.66 1.72
CA CYS A 57 -6.84 33.21 0.99
C CYS A 57 -6.47 32.33 -0.20
N LEU A 58 -7.32 31.33 -0.42
CA LEU A 58 -7.27 30.39 -1.54
C LEU A 58 -8.46 30.65 -2.48
N GLY A 59 -8.23 30.57 -3.78
CA GLY A 59 -9.29 30.60 -4.80
C GLY A 59 -8.79 30.21 -6.19
N GLU A 60 -9.69 30.00 -7.14
CA GLU A 60 -9.34 29.60 -8.51
C GLU A 60 -8.62 30.72 -9.28
N ASP A 61 -9.13 31.95 -9.18
CA ASP A 61 -8.64 33.11 -9.92
C ASP A 61 -8.22 34.27 -9.00
N GLU A 62 -7.38 35.18 -9.50
CA GLU A 62 -7.01 36.40 -8.78
C GLU A 62 -8.27 37.21 -8.37
N GLY A 63 -8.48 37.35 -7.07
CA GLY A 63 -9.59 38.10 -6.50
C GLY A 63 -10.84 37.28 -6.15
N GLN A 64 -10.92 36.01 -6.54
CA GLN A 64 -11.93 35.10 -5.99
C GLN A 64 -11.43 34.49 -4.67
N ARG A 65 -12.23 34.63 -3.62
CA ARG A 65 -11.92 34.09 -2.29
C ARG A 65 -12.86 32.94 -1.98
N GLU A 66 -12.33 31.73 -1.92
CA GLU A 66 -13.09 30.54 -1.56
C GLU A 66 -12.88 30.17 -0.10
N ARG A 67 -11.62 30.22 0.37
CA ARG A 67 -11.24 29.82 1.72
C ARG A 67 -10.18 30.76 2.27
N SER A 68 -10.42 31.33 3.45
CA SER A 68 -9.42 32.09 4.20
C SER A 68 -9.01 31.32 5.46
N PHE A 69 -7.75 31.42 5.84
CA PHE A 69 -7.20 30.83 7.06
C PHE A 69 -6.09 31.70 7.64
N SER A 70 -5.86 31.59 8.95
CA SER A 70 -4.93 32.44 9.71
C SER A 70 -4.02 31.60 10.58
N GLY A 71 -2.71 31.79 10.45
CA GLY A 71 -1.71 31.14 11.33
C GLY A 71 -1.67 29.61 11.27
N GLU A 72 -2.30 28.99 10.28
CA GLU A 72 -2.25 27.53 10.08
C GLU A 72 -0.99 27.13 9.30
N HIS A 73 -0.43 25.98 9.64
CA HIS A 73 0.69 25.35 8.94
C HIS A 73 0.21 24.44 7.82
N ASN A 74 -0.28 25.04 6.75
CA ASN A 74 -0.78 24.35 5.58
C ASN A 74 0.35 24.13 4.56
N TYR A 75 0.32 22.96 3.91
CA TYR A 75 1.29 22.55 2.90
C TYR A 75 0.66 22.68 1.52
N PHE A 76 1.39 23.29 0.58
CA PHE A 76 0.95 23.46 -0.79
C PHE A 76 2.01 22.99 -1.78
N ALA A 77 1.55 22.37 -2.87
CA ALA A 77 2.38 21.98 -4.00
C ALA A 77 3.53 21.02 -3.63
N GLU A 78 3.32 20.13 -2.66
CA GLU A 78 4.29 19.10 -2.26
C GLU A 78 4.72 18.22 -3.45
N VAL A 79 3.81 18.00 -4.41
CA VAL A 79 4.08 17.27 -5.66
C VAL A 79 5.27 17.84 -6.46
N ALA A 80 5.54 19.15 -6.36
CA ALA A 80 6.66 19.82 -7.04
C ALA A 80 8.04 19.35 -6.52
N LEU A 81 8.09 18.69 -5.36
CA LEU A 81 9.30 18.07 -4.86
C LEU A 81 9.67 16.79 -5.62
N TYR A 82 8.70 16.17 -6.32
CA TYR A 82 8.84 14.83 -6.91
C TYR A 82 8.67 14.81 -8.42
N VAL A 83 7.87 15.72 -8.97
CA VAL A 83 7.50 15.76 -10.38
C VAL A 83 7.80 17.14 -10.95
N GLU A 84 8.51 17.17 -12.07
CA GLU A 84 8.81 18.40 -12.79
C GLU A 84 7.58 18.94 -13.53
N ALA A 85 7.52 20.25 -13.71
CA ALA A 85 6.52 20.94 -14.53
C ALA A 85 5.05 20.71 -14.12
N VAL A 86 4.77 20.45 -12.84
CA VAL A 86 3.39 20.44 -12.32
C VAL A 86 2.88 21.87 -12.24
N THR A 87 1.62 22.11 -12.59
CA THR A 87 0.98 23.43 -12.44
C THR A 87 0.14 23.52 -11.18
N HIS A 88 0.15 24.69 -10.54
CA HIS A 88 -0.79 25.01 -9.47
C HIS A 88 -2.22 24.95 -9.98
N GLN A 89 -3.13 24.37 -9.18
CA GLN A 89 -4.56 24.25 -9.50
C GLN A 89 -5.41 25.33 -8.80
N CYS A 90 -4.76 26.20 -8.04
CA CYS A 90 -5.38 27.28 -7.29
C CYS A 90 -4.38 28.42 -7.13
N THR A 91 -4.88 29.58 -6.73
CA THR A 91 -4.13 30.77 -6.36
C THR A 91 -4.12 30.88 -4.84
N LEU A 92 -2.95 31.05 -4.25
CA LEU A 92 -2.80 31.37 -2.82
C LEU A 92 -2.29 32.80 -2.71
N ALA A 93 -3.03 33.67 -2.02
CA ALA A 93 -2.67 35.06 -1.81
C ALA A 93 -2.59 35.41 -0.32
N ALA A 94 -1.70 36.32 0.03
CA ALA A 94 -1.56 36.84 1.38
C ALA A 94 -2.61 37.95 1.63
N GLU A 95 -3.45 37.78 2.66
CA GLU A 95 -4.41 38.80 3.10
C GLU A 95 -3.81 39.76 4.15
N SER A 96 -2.66 39.41 4.73
CA SER A 96 -1.88 40.26 5.60
C SER A 96 -0.40 40.20 5.21
N PHE A 97 0.48 40.88 5.96
CA PHE A 97 1.90 40.55 5.91
C PHE A 97 2.07 39.09 6.34
N ALA A 98 2.66 38.28 5.49
CA ALA A 98 2.67 36.83 5.63
C ALA A 98 4.06 36.24 5.48
N GLU A 99 4.27 35.12 6.15
CA GLU A 99 5.49 34.34 6.18
C GLU A 99 5.22 32.93 5.66
N VAL A 100 6.02 32.51 4.68
CA VAL A 100 5.94 31.20 4.06
C VAL A 100 7.34 30.60 4.01
N PHE A 101 7.46 29.32 4.38
CA PHE A 101 8.67 28.55 4.16
C PHE A 101 8.57 27.80 2.84
N VAL A 102 9.62 27.84 2.03
CA VAL A 102 9.67 27.12 0.76
C VAL A 102 10.75 26.05 0.78
N LEU A 103 10.47 24.94 0.11
CA LEU A 103 11.42 23.86 -0.13
C LEU A 103 11.45 23.51 -1.62
N THR A 104 12.64 23.49 -2.21
CA THR A 104 12.81 23.04 -3.61
C THR A 104 13.21 21.58 -3.66
N ALA A 105 12.92 20.91 -4.78
CA ALA A 105 13.38 19.54 -5.02
C ALA A 105 14.91 19.41 -4.90
N ALA A 106 15.66 20.42 -5.36
CA ALA A 106 17.12 20.44 -5.26
C ALA A 106 17.63 20.53 -3.80
N SER A 107 17.00 21.36 -2.98
CA SER A 107 17.33 21.48 -1.55
C SER A 107 16.99 20.20 -0.78
N LEU A 108 15.83 19.62 -1.06
CA LEU A 108 15.43 18.33 -0.51
C LEU A 108 16.40 17.21 -0.92
N ALA A 109 16.75 17.13 -2.20
CA ALA A 109 17.72 16.17 -2.69
C ALA A 109 19.07 16.35 -1.99
N ALA A 110 19.54 17.58 -1.76
CA ALA A 110 20.78 17.81 -1.03
C ALA A 110 20.72 17.33 0.45
N VAL A 111 19.55 17.40 1.09
CA VAL A 111 19.34 16.85 2.44
C VAL A 111 19.33 15.32 2.43
N LEU A 112 18.66 14.70 1.46
CA LEU A 112 18.53 13.24 1.36
C LEU A 112 19.75 12.55 0.74
N TRP A 113 20.52 13.28 -0.07
CA TRP A 113 21.64 12.78 -0.85
C TRP A 113 22.92 13.52 -0.45
N LEU A 114 23.63 12.97 0.53
CA LEU A 114 24.98 13.41 0.88
C LEU A 114 26.01 12.44 0.27
N GLY A 115 26.02 12.38 -1.06
CA GLY A 115 27.06 11.67 -1.78
C GLY A 115 28.46 12.10 -1.31
N PRO A 116 29.42 11.16 -1.18
CA PRO A 116 30.78 11.49 -0.79
C PRO A 116 31.45 12.29 -1.92
N GLY A 117 31.57 13.61 -1.79
CA GLY A 117 32.47 14.35 -2.69
C GLY A 117 32.09 15.76 -3.12
N TRP A 118 31.17 16.48 -2.46
CA TRP A 118 31.06 17.91 -2.78
C TRP A 118 32.25 18.69 -2.17
N PRO A 119 33.15 19.29 -2.99
CA PRO A 119 34.37 19.89 -2.48
C PRO A 119 34.04 21.14 -1.67
N GLY A 120 34.41 21.14 -0.39
CA GLY A 120 34.22 22.29 0.51
C GLY A 120 33.23 22.08 1.65
N TRP A 121 32.54 20.93 1.70
CA TRP A 121 31.70 20.60 2.86
C TRP A 121 32.43 19.63 3.80
N PRO A 122 32.58 19.96 5.10
CA PRO A 122 33.26 19.11 6.06
C PRO A 122 32.61 17.72 6.11
N SER A 123 33.44 16.71 5.86
CA SER A 123 33.11 15.29 5.89
C SER A 123 32.24 14.90 7.09
N ALA A 124 31.24 14.03 6.82
CA ALA A 124 30.36 13.33 7.77
C ALA A 124 29.05 14.02 8.18
N ARG A 125 28.17 14.34 7.22
CA ARG A 125 26.72 14.45 7.50
C ARG A 125 25.96 13.33 6.82
N ALA A 126 24.91 12.85 7.49
CA ALA A 126 24.33 11.53 7.34
C ALA A 126 23.80 11.27 5.93
N ASN A 127 24.51 10.42 5.17
CA ASN A 127 23.80 9.51 4.28
C ASN A 127 22.98 8.61 5.20
N SER A 128 21.67 8.84 5.27
CA SER A 128 20.74 7.86 5.80
C SER A 128 20.00 7.23 4.63
N PRO A 129 20.53 6.15 4.01
CA PRO A 129 19.82 5.42 2.96
C PRO A 129 18.40 5.05 3.39
N MET A 130 18.19 4.78 4.69
CA MET A 130 16.89 4.51 5.27
C MET A 130 15.93 5.69 5.09
N CYS A 131 16.36 6.92 5.43
CA CYS A 131 15.53 8.12 5.21
C CYS A 131 15.26 8.36 3.72
N THR A 132 16.27 8.16 2.87
CA THR A 132 16.08 8.28 1.41
C THR A 132 15.06 7.28 0.90
N THR A 133 15.15 6.01 1.29
CA THR A 133 14.20 4.96 0.90
C THR A 133 12.80 5.26 1.43
N MET A 134 12.67 5.62 2.71
CA MET A 134 11.40 6.05 3.31
C MET A 134 10.76 7.16 2.49
N PHE A 135 11.53 8.18 2.14
CA PHE A 135 11.05 9.34 1.41
C PHE A 135 10.64 8.99 -0.04
N VAL A 136 11.41 8.14 -0.72
CA VAL A 136 11.09 7.66 -2.08
C VAL A 136 9.82 6.81 -2.08
N GLU A 137 9.63 5.92 -1.10
CA GLU A 137 8.39 5.15 -0.95
C GLU A 137 7.17 6.05 -0.77
N TYR A 138 7.29 7.03 0.12
CA TYR A 138 6.25 8.04 0.34
C TYR A 138 5.94 8.82 -0.96
N ALA A 139 6.97 9.34 -1.63
CA ALA A 139 6.80 10.14 -2.85
C ALA A 139 6.10 9.35 -3.97
N ASN A 140 6.48 8.09 -4.18
CA ASN A 140 5.86 7.23 -5.19
C ASN A 140 4.36 7.02 -4.91
N GLU A 141 4.00 6.73 -3.67
CA GLU A 141 2.61 6.52 -3.30
C GLU A 141 1.81 7.83 -3.35
N TYR A 142 2.41 8.94 -2.91
CA TYR A 142 1.82 10.28 -3.02
C TYR A 142 1.52 10.63 -4.48
N ILE A 143 2.49 10.51 -5.39
CA ILE A 143 2.32 10.78 -6.82
C ILE A 143 1.21 9.92 -7.42
N ARG A 144 1.15 8.63 -7.05
CA ARG A 144 0.12 7.70 -7.53
C ARG A 144 -1.28 8.18 -7.14
N ILE A 145 -1.49 8.50 -5.86
CA ILE A 145 -2.80 8.94 -5.34
C ILE A 145 -3.17 10.32 -5.91
N TYR A 146 -2.20 11.23 -6.00
CA TYR A 146 -2.39 12.56 -6.56
C TYR A 146 -2.82 12.49 -8.03
N SER A 147 -2.12 11.68 -8.84
CA SER A 147 -2.44 11.46 -10.25
C SER A 147 -3.83 10.85 -10.45
N ASP A 148 -4.20 9.86 -9.62
CA ASP A 148 -5.53 9.25 -9.63
C ASP A 148 -6.63 10.26 -9.29
N SER A 149 -6.36 11.19 -8.37
CA SER A 149 -7.32 12.22 -7.94
C SER A 149 -7.55 13.26 -9.03
N ILE A 150 -6.48 13.72 -9.69
CA ILE A 150 -6.57 14.62 -10.86
C ILE A 150 -7.35 13.95 -12.00
N ALA A 151 -7.06 12.69 -12.32
CA ALA A 151 -7.69 11.98 -13.42
C ALA A 151 -9.21 11.80 -13.24
N ARG A 152 -9.69 11.79 -11.99
CA ARG A 152 -11.13 11.67 -11.69
C ARG A 152 -11.88 12.99 -11.73
N HIS A 153 -11.18 14.11 -11.97
CA HIS A 153 -11.73 15.46 -11.77
C HIS A 153 -12.40 15.61 -10.40
N ASP A 154 -11.91 14.90 -9.38
CA ASP A 154 -12.29 15.11 -7.99
C ASP A 154 -11.58 16.37 -7.51
N MET A 155 -11.92 17.52 -8.12
CA MET A 155 -11.47 18.85 -7.72
C MET A 155 -12.30 19.31 -6.52
N GLY A 156 -12.34 18.47 -5.48
CA GLY A 156 -12.63 18.96 -4.14
C GLY A 156 -11.61 20.04 -3.76
N ASP A 157 -11.78 20.64 -2.58
CA ASP A 157 -10.83 21.63 -2.08
C ASP A 157 -9.38 21.11 -2.25
N ALA A 158 -8.56 21.88 -2.97
CA ALA A 158 -7.19 21.49 -3.31
C ALA A 158 -6.35 21.18 -2.05
N LEU A 159 -6.68 21.82 -0.93
CA LEU A 159 -6.09 21.54 0.38
C LEU A 159 -6.46 20.13 0.86
N ASP A 160 -7.73 19.76 0.76
CA ASP A 160 -8.24 18.46 1.20
C ASP A 160 -7.66 17.32 0.37
N ILE A 161 -7.46 17.54 -0.95
CA ILE A 161 -6.81 16.56 -1.83
C ILE A 161 -5.37 16.32 -1.37
N GLN A 162 -4.59 17.38 -1.14
CA GLN A 162 -3.20 17.27 -0.70
C GLN A 162 -3.10 16.58 0.65
N GLN A 163 -3.90 17.01 1.63
CA GLN A 163 -3.92 16.38 2.96
C GLN A 163 -4.27 14.89 2.90
N ARG A 164 -5.26 14.51 2.06
CA ARG A 164 -5.66 13.12 1.85
C ARG A 164 -4.54 12.30 1.19
N CYS A 165 -3.84 12.88 0.21
CA CYS A 165 -2.70 12.23 -0.44
C CYS A 165 -1.56 12.02 0.56
N ASN A 166 -1.22 13.05 1.36
CA ASN A 166 -0.18 12.98 2.40
C ASN A 166 -0.47 11.90 3.43
N GLN A 167 -1.68 11.90 4.00
CA GLN A 167 -2.08 10.91 4.98
C GLN A 167 -1.99 9.50 4.42
N LYS A 168 -2.56 9.24 3.25
CA LYS A 168 -2.53 7.91 2.64
C LYS A 168 -1.11 7.47 2.28
N ALA A 169 -0.28 8.34 1.71
CA ALA A 169 1.10 8.02 1.40
C ALA A 169 1.92 7.72 2.67
N CYS A 170 1.66 8.45 3.76
CA CYS A 170 2.27 8.21 5.07
C CYS A 170 1.83 6.86 5.66
N PHE A 171 0.52 6.57 5.69
CA PHE A 171 -0.02 5.32 6.24
C PHE A 171 0.33 4.08 5.41
N SER A 172 0.63 4.24 4.12
CA SER A 172 1.10 3.17 3.26
C SER A 172 2.63 2.98 3.31
N ASN A 173 3.36 3.89 3.96
CA ASN A 173 4.82 3.84 4.02
C ASN A 173 5.29 2.70 4.94
N SER A 174 6.23 1.87 4.47
CA SER A 174 6.68 0.70 5.23
C SER A 174 7.30 1.08 6.58
N PHE A 175 8.07 2.17 6.63
CA PHE A 175 8.70 2.66 7.85
C PHE A 175 7.67 3.20 8.83
N TYR A 176 6.62 3.88 8.34
CA TYR A 176 5.51 4.30 9.18
C TYR A 176 4.81 3.09 9.81
N LEU A 177 4.57 2.04 9.02
CA LEU A 177 3.95 0.80 9.49
C LEU A 177 4.83 0.06 10.50
N ASP A 178 6.15 0.07 10.32
CA ASP A 178 7.12 -0.53 11.23
C ASP A 178 7.25 0.24 12.57
N LEU A 179 7.07 1.56 12.56
CA LEU A 179 7.09 2.39 13.77
C LEU A 179 5.73 2.40 14.49
N ASN A 180 4.65 2.31 13.72
CA ASN A 180 3.27 2.32 14.22
C ASN A 180 2.65 0.94 14.01
N VAL A 181 3.35 -0.09 14.46
CA VAL A 181 2.84 -1.46 14.41
C VAL A 181 1.56 -1.51 15.23
N ASP A 182 0.44 -1.70 14.55
CA ASP A 182 -0.82 -1.99 15.20
C ASP A 182 -0.63 -3.29 16.01
N GLU A 183 -0.79 -3.21 17.32
CA GLU A 183 -0.62 -4.36 18.22
C GLU A 183 -1.50 -5.55 17.81
N ARG A 184 -2.63 -5.28 17.15
CA ARG A 184 -3.54 -6.30 16.59
C ARG A 184 -2.97 -7.04 15.38
N LYS A 185 -1.98 -6.44 14.70
CA LYS A 185 -1.27 -6.99 13.53
C LYS A 185 0.03 -7.72 13.92
N ILE A 186 0.40 -7.74 15.20
CA ILE A 186 1.55 -8.51 15.67
C ILE A 186 1.17 -9.99 15.67
N LEU A 187 1.85 -10.81 14.85
CA LEU A 187 1.57 -12.25 14.70
C LEU A 187 1.53 -13.03 16.03
N ARG A 188 2.28 -12.57 17.04
CA ARG A 188 2.31 -13.20 18.38
C ARG A 188 1.01 -12.99 19.17
N THR A 189 0.25 -11.95 18.83
CA THR A 189 -1.02 -11.59 19.48
C THR A 189 -2.22 -12.14 18.71
N ILE A 190 -2.01 -12.66 17.50
CA ILE A 190 -3.08 -13.27 16.71
C ILE A 190 -3.32 -14.69 17.25
N ASP A 191 -4.21 -14.79 18.23
CA ASP A 191 -4.81 -16.06 18.59
C ASP A 191 -6.05 -16.30 17.72
N LEU A 192 -5.95 -17.24 16.78
CA LEU A 192 -7.07 -17.65 15.94
C LEU A 192 -8.01 -18.63 16.65
N ARG A 193 -7.64 -19.16 17.83
CA ARG A 193 -8.45 -20.15 18.55
C ARG A 193 -9.81 -19.60 18.97
N GLU A 194 -9.86 -18.34 19.42
CA GLU A 194 -11.12 -17.68 19.75
C GLU A 194 -12.08 -17.63 18.56
N LEU A 195 -11.52 -17.50 17.35
CA LEU A 195 -12.29 -17.55 16.11
C LEU A 195 -12.69 -18.99 15.77
N GLU A 196 -11.82 -19.98 15.97
CA GLU A 196 -12.15 -21.40 15.78
C GLU A 196 -13.30 -21.85 16.69
N GLU A 197 -13.38 -21.32 17.91
CA GLU A 197 -14.38 -21.66 18.93
C GLU A 197 -15.73 -20.92 18.77
N LYS A 198 -15.86 -20.00 17.82
CA LYS A 198 -17.08 -19.21 17.59
C LYS A 198 -18.26 -20.11 17.22
N GLU A 199 -19.36 -20.02 17.99
CA GLU A 199 -20.56 -20.84 17.76
C GLU A 199 -21.10 -20.68 16.32
N GLY A 200 -21.45 -21.80 15.69
CA GLY A 200 -21.99 -21.82 14.32
C GLY A 200 -20.93 -21.92 13.21
N ARG A 201 -19.64 -22.04 13.56
CA ARG A 201 -18.57 -22.22 12.57
C ARG A 201 -18.54 -23.65 12.02
N THR A 202 -18.50 -23.77 10.69
CA THR A 202 -18.28 -25.04 10.01
C THR A 202 -16.77 -25.28 9.88
N PRO A 203 -16.22 -26.40 10.38
CA PRO A 203 -14.80 -26.70 10.17
C PRO A 203 -14.45 -26.75 8.68
N PRO A 204 -13.27 -26.26 8.25
CA PRO A 204 -12.86 -26.26 6.84
C PRO A 204 -13.08 -27.60 6.13
N ILE A 205 -12.75 -28.72 6.78
CA ILE A 205 -12.93 -30.06 6.21
C ILE A 205 -14.40 -30.38 5.93
N ARG A 206 -15.32 -29.99 6.82
CA ARG A 206 -16.76 -30.19 6.63
C ARG A 206 -17.30 -29.34 5.49
N PHE A 207 -16.77 -28.13 5.35
CA PHE A 207 -17.09 -27.28 4.21
C PHE A 207 -16.63 -27.92 2.90
N VAL A 208 -15.39 -28.45 2.84
CA VAL A 208 -14.87 -29.14 1.65
C VAL A 208 -15.66 -30.40 1.33
N GLU A 209 -15.97 -31.25 2.31
CA GLU A 209 -16.83 -32.44 2.14
C GLU A 209 -18.20 -32.06 1.56
N HIS A 210 -18.89 -31.11 2.22
CA HIS A 210 -20.19 -30.63 1.76
C HIS A 210 -20.11 -30.09 0.33
N MET A 211 -19.03 -29.40 0.02
CA MET A 211 -18.80 -28.83 -1.30
C MET A 211 -18.53 -29.89 -2.38
N MET A 212 -17.88 -30.99 -2.05
CA MET A 212 -17.69 -32.11 -2.98
C MET A 212 -18.97 -32.92 -3.22
N GLU A 213 -19.84 -33.02 -2.22
CA GLU A 213 -21.07 -33.82 -2.28
C GLU A 213 -22.27 -33.04 -2.84
N SER A 214 -22.32 -31.74 -2.58
CA SER A 214 -23.43 -30.87 -2.98
C SER A 214 -23.26 -30.35 -4.42
N ASN A 215 -24.37 -30.13 -5.12
CA ASN A 215 -24.42 -29.34 -6.37
C ASN A 215 -24.92 -27.91 -6.13
N GLU A 216 -25.08 -27.50 -4.87
CA GLU A 216 -25.53 -26.15 -4.53
C GLU A 216 -24.50 -25.10 -4.91
N GLN A 217 -25.01 -23.92 -5.27
CA GLN A 217 -24.18 -22.78 -5.62
C GLN A 217 -23.38 -22.31 -4.40
N LEU A 218 -22.10 -22.01 -4.62
CA LEU A 218 -21.18 -21.57 -3.58
C LEU A 218 -21.62 -20.25 -2.94
N PHE A 219 -21.83 -20.26 -1.62
CA PHE A 219 -22.03 -19.05 -0.86
C PHE A 219 -20.71 -18.58 -0.24
N LEU A 220 -20.28 -17.39 -0.65
CA LEU A 220 -19.11 -16.70 -0.11
C LEU A 220 -19.15 -16.58 1.42
N GLU A 221 -20.35 -16.42 1.99
CA GLU A 221 -20.57 -16.37 3.44
C GLU A 221 -20.21 -17.70 4.11
N GLN A 222 -20.54 -18.84 3.51
CA GLN A 222 -20.17 -20.16 4.03
C GLN A 222 -18.66 -20.34 4.01
N LEU A 223 -18.01 -19.92 2.92
CA LEU A 223 -16.55 -19.93 2.82
C LEU A 223 -15.89 -19.09 3.92
N ARG A 224 -16.31 -17.83 4.08
CA ARG A 224 -15.80 -16.92 5.12
C ARG A 224 -16.10 -17.41 6.54
N SER A 225 -17.24 -18.07 6.72
CA SER A 225 -17.55 -18.70 8.01
C SER A 225 -16.66 -19.90 8.27
N SER A 226 -16.23 -20.64 7.24
CA SER A 226 -15.48 -21.89 7.44
C SER A 226 -13.99 -21.70 7.66
N PHE A 227 -13.39 -20.65 7.09
CA PHE A 227 -11.97 -20.33 7.22
C PHE A 227 -11.77 -19.10 8.12
N VAL A 228 -11.08 -19.26 9.24
CA VAL A 228 -10.88 -18.18 10.23
C VAL A 228 -10.11 -17.01 9.64
N GLU A 229 -9.22 -17.27 8.68
CA GLU A 229 -8.40 -16.28 7.99
C GLU A 229 -9.22 -15.36 7.08
N LEU A 230 -10.37 -15.85 6.60
CA LEU A 230 -11.30 -15.15 5.71
C LEU A 230 -12.45 -14.46 6.46
N ASP A 231 -12.45 -14.49 7.80
CA ASP A 231 -13.45 -13.76 8.57
C ASP A 231 -13.40 -12.26 8.20
N PRO A 232 -14.52 -11.66 7.77
CA PRO A 232 -14.52 -10.31 7.21
C PRO A 232 -14.22 -9.21 8.23
N THR A 233 -14.31 -9.52 9.53
CA THR A 233 -14.08 -8.56 10.62
C THR A 233 -12.77 -8.85 11.33
N ASP A 234 -12.57 -10.12 11.69
CA ASP A 234 -11.52 -10.53 12.61
C ASP A 234 -10.46 -11.41 11.95
N GLY A 235 -10.64 -11.76 10.67
CA GLY A 235 -9.73 -12.64 9.94
C GLY A 235 -8.39 -11.98 9.65
N LEU A 236 -7.43 -12.79 9.21
CA LEU A 236 -6.06 -12.36 8.94
C LEU A 236 -6.06 -11.15 7.98
N HIS A 237 -6.74 -11.27 6.84
CA HIS A 237 -6.74 -10.21 5.84
C HIS A 237 -7.49 -8.95 6.29
N ALA A 238 -8.56 -9.10 7.06
CA ALA A 238 -9.30 -7.98 7.63
C ALA A 238 -8.42 -7.20 8.62
N ARG A 239 -7.70 -7.91 9.51
CA ARG A 239 -6.77 -7.30 10.47
C ARG A 239 -5.61 -6.59 9.79
N TYR A 240 -5.04 -7.16 8.73
CA TYR A 240 -3.94 -6.49 8.01
C TYR A 240 -4.42 -5.34 7.11
N GLY A 241 -5.73 -5.24 6.83
CA GLY A 241 -6.29 -4.23 5.95
C GLY A 241 -6.01 -4.53 4.47
N GLU A 242 -5.97 -5.82 4.11
CA GLU A 242 -5.64 -6.29 2.76
C GLU A 242 -6.87 -6.94 2.07
N PRO A 243 -7.95 -6.18 1.80
CA PRO A 243 -9.17 -6.73 1.22
C PRO A 243 -8.93 -7.34 -0.18
N LYS A 244 -7.95 -6.83 -0.92
CA LYS A 244 -7.57 -7.37 -2.23
C LYS A 244 -6.91 -8.75 -2.13
N GLU A 245 -6.11 -8.99 -1.09
CA GLU A 245 -5.52 -10.32 -0.87
C GLU A 245 -6.60 -11.29 -0.38
N GLN A 246 -7.56 -10.83 0.44
CA GLN A 246 -8.74 -11.63 0.78
C GLN A 246 -9.54 -12.05 -0.47
N GLU A 247 -9.91 -11.10 -1.32
CA GLU A 247 -10.64 -11.36 -2.58
C GLU A 247 -9.90 -12.35 -3.48
N LYS A 248 -8.56 -12.26 -3.52
CA LYS A 248 -7.70 -13.15 -4.29
C LYS A 248 -7.67 -14.57 -3.71
N VAL A 249 -7.59 -14.72 -2.37
CA VAL A 249 -7.67 -16.03 -1.71
C VAL A 249 -9.05 -16.63 -1.92
N GLU A 250 -10.12 -15.86 -1.72
CA GLU A 250 -11.51 -16.28 -1.97
C GLU A 250 -11.69 -16.74 -3.42
N SER A 251 -11.22 -15.96 -4.38
CA SER A 251 -11.26 -16.31 -5.81
C SER A 251 -10.46 -17.57 -6.13
N GLY A 252 -9.31 -17.77 -5.48
CA GLY A 252 -8.49 -18.97 -5.63
C GLY A 252 -9.19 -20.22 -5.11
N ILE A 253 -9.82 -20.12 -3.94
CA ILE A 253 -10.59 -21.22 -3.34
C ILE A 253 -11.79 -21.58 -4.23
N LEU A 254 -12.57 -20.58 -4.63
CA LEU A 254 -13.73 -20.78 -5.50
C LEU A 254 -13.34 -21.38 -6.85
N SER A 255 -12.21 -20.95 -7.43
CA SER A 255 -11.69 -21.51 -8.68
C SER A 255 -11.27 -22.97 -8.51
N LEU A 256 -10.58 -23.33 -7.43
CA LEU A 256 -10.22 -24.72 -7.16
C LEU A 256 -11.47 -25.58 -6.94
N MET A 257 -12.51 -25.04 -6.27
CA MET A 257 -13.77 -25.77 -6.08
C MET A 257 -14.52 -25.99 -7.39
N ALA A 258 -14.60 -24.97 -8.26
CA ALA A 258 -15.16 -25.13 -9.59
C ALA A 258 -14.40 -26.18 -10.41
N LEU A 259 -13.07 -26.24 -10.25
CA LEU A 259 -12.24 -27.28 -10.85
C LEU A 259 -12.59 -28.68 -10.33
N VAL A 260 -12.67 -28.86 -9.01
CA VAL A 260 -13.01 -30.16 -8.39
C VAL A 260 -14.40 -30.66 -8.79
N ARG A 261 -15.36 -29.74 -8.97
CA ARG A 261 -16.74 -30.06 -9.42
C ARG A 261 -16.88 -30.25 -10.93
N ASN A 262 -15.81 -30.07 -11.70
CA ASN A 262 -15.86 -30.01 -13.15
C ASN A 262 -16.87 -28.96 -13.68
N ASP A 263 -16.99 -27.83 -12.99
CA ASP A 263 -17.85 -26.69 -13.35
C ASP A 263 -17.05 -25.64 -14.14
N TYR A 264 -16.98 -25.85 -15.45
CA TYR A 264 -16.27 -24.96 -16.37
C TYR A 264 -16.85 -23.53 -16.40
N GLU A 265 -18.17 -23.37 -16.29
CA GLU A 265 -18.81 -22.05 -16.37
C GLU A 265 -18.47 -21.23 -15.13
N ALA A 266 -18.57 -21.80 -13.93
CA ALA A 266 -18.16 -21.11 -12.71
C ALA A 266 -16.67 -20.74 -12.71
N PHE A 267 -15.79 -21.65 -13.17
CA PHE A 267 -14.35 -21.40 -13.23
C PHE A 267 -13.97 -20.26 -14.18
N THR A 268 -14.68 -20.15 -15.30
CA THR A 268 -14.34 -19.21 -16.37
C THR A 268 -15.15 -17.91 -16.35
N ALA A 269 -16.24 -17.84 -15.57
CA ALA A 269 -17.07 -16.65 -15.42
C ALA A 269 -16.29 -15.35 -15.10
N PRO A 270 -15.29 -15.32 -14.20
CA PRO A 270 -14.55 -14.09 -13.90
C PRO A 270 -13.48 -13.73 -14.94
N GLN A 271 -13.22 -14.60 -15.93
CA GLN A 271 -12.14 -14.40 -16.90
C GLN A 271 -12.61 -13.50 -18.05
N LYS A 272 -11.80 -12.51 -18.43
CA LYS A 272 -12.09 -11.64 -19.58
C LYS A 272 -11.94 -12.41 -20.90
N GLY A 273 -12.82 -12.15 -21.86
CA GLY A 273 -12.93 -12.87 -23.15
C GLY A 273 -11.64 -13.43 -23.78
N PRO A 274 -10.59 -12.61 -24.06
CA PRO A 274 -9.36 -13.11 -24.68
C PRO A 274 -8.51 -14.01 -23.77
N ASN A 275 -8.71 -13.94 -22.45
CA ASN A 275 -8.00 -14.73 -21.45
C ASN A 275 -8.86 -15.87 -20.90
N ARG A 276 -10.06 -16.10 -21.45
CA ARG A 276 -10.94 -17.18 -21.02
C ARG A 276 -10.33 -18.52 -21.43
N LEU A 277 -10.20 -19.43 -20.47
CA LEU A 277 -9.67 -20.77 -20.70
C LEU A 277 -10.51 -21.48 -21.76
N SER A 278 -9.88 -22.10 -22.75
CA SER A 278 -10.59 -22.92 -23.73
C SER A 278 -11.06 -24.24 -23.13
N THR A 279 -12.10 -24.85 -23.71
CA THR A 279 -12.56 -26.19 -23.31
C THR A 279 -11.46 -27.24 -23.39
N THR A 280 -10.55 -27.15 -24.37
CA THR A 280 -9.41 -28.09 -24.48
C THR A 280 -8.44 -27.94 -23.32
N GLN A 281 -8.09 -26.71 -22.95
CA GLN A 281 -7.22 -26.44 -21.78
C GLN A 281 -7.90 -26.87 -20.47
N TRP A 282 -9.22 -26.70 -20.36
CA TRP A 282 -10.00 -27.21 -19.23
C TRP A 282 -9.89 -28.73 -19.09
N GLN A 283 -10.07 -29.48 -20.19
CA GLN A 283 -9.93 -30.93 -20.16
C GLN A 283 -8.52 -31.39 -19.78
N GLN A 284 -7.49 -30.67 -20.21
CA GLN A 284 -6.12 -30.94 -19.75
C GLN A 284 -5.96 -30.71 -18.25
N LEU A 285 -6.55 -29.63 -17.72
CA LEU A 285 -6.52 -29.32 -16.29
C LEU A 285 -7.29 -30.35 -15.46
N GLN A 286 -8.45 -30.81 -15.96
CA GLN A 286 -9.21 -31.93 -15.37
C GLN A 286 -8.38 -33.22 -15.35
N GLY A 287 -7.65 -33.53 -16.42
CA GLY A 287 -6.76 -34.70 -16.44
C GLY A 287 -5.64 -34.64 -15.39
N VAL A 288 -5.12 -33.45 -15.08
CA VAL A 288 -4.16 -33.28 -13.97
C VAL A 288 -4.84 -33.48 -12.62
N LEU A 289 -6.07 -33.00 -12.46
CA LEU A 289 -6.83 -33.18 -11.22
C LEU A 289 -7.19 -34.65 -10.98
N GLU A 290 -7.66 -35.35 -12.02
CA GLU A 290 -7.94 -36.79 -11.98
C GLU A 290 -6.70 -37.58 -11.59
N TRP A 291 -5.55 -37.25 -12.20
CA TRP A 291 -4.26 -37.85 -11.83
C TRP A 291 -3.87 -37.60 -10.37
N ALA A 292 -4.25 -36.44 -9.81
CA ALA A 292 -3.90 -36.05 -8.45
C ALA A 292 -4.77 -36.69 -7.37
N GLU A 293 -5.94 -37.25 -7.76
CA GLU A 293 -6.92 -37.89 -6.85
C GLU A 293 -7.16 -37.07 -5.56
N PRO A 294 -7.64 -35.81 -5.65
CA PRO A 294 -7.75 -34.94 -4.50
C PRO A 294 -8.74 -35.50 -3.47
N THR A 295 -8.27 -35.70 -2.23
CA THR A 295 -9.13 -36.00 -1.08
C THR A 295 -9.58 -34.72 -0.38
N PRO A 296 -10.66 -34.74 0.41
CA PRO A 296 -11.08 -33.58 1.21
C PRO A 296 -9.96 -33.02 2.09
N GLU A 297 -9.12 -33.88 2.66
CA GLU A 297 -7.96 -33.49 3.47
C GLU A 297 -6.91 -32.77 2.63
N LEU A 298 -6.55 -33.31 1.45
CA LEU A 298 -5.58 -32.68 0.55
C LEU A 298 -6.07 -31.32 0.05
N LEU A 299 -7.37 -31.18 -0.21
CA LEU A 299 -7.98 -29.92 -0.59
C LEU A 299 -8.01 -28.94 0.59
N GLY A 300 -8.39 -29.38 1.78
CA GLY A 300 -8.33 -28.60 3.02
C GLY A 300 -6.93 -28.04 3.29
N ASP A 301 -5.92 -28.90 3.17
CA ASP A 301 -4.51 -28.50 3.30
C ASP A 301 -4.07 -27.56 2.17
N ALA A 302 -4.57 -27.73 0.94
CA ALA A 302 -4.28 -26.81 -0.17
C ALA A 302 -4.88 -25.41 0.06
N TYR A 303 -5.99 -25.31 0.79
CA TYR A 303 -6.61 -24.04 1.15
C TYR A 303 -5.89 -23.32 2.29
N LEU A 304 -5.40 -24.06 3.29
CA LEU A 304 -4.68 -23.50 4.45
C LEU A 304 -3.18 -23.31 4.19
N GLY A 305 -2.61 -24.13 3.30
CA GLY A 305 -1.19 -24.23 3.01
C GLY A 305 -0.67 -23.16 2.06
N LYS A 306 -0.79 -21.88 2.46
CA LYS A 306 -0.29 -20.67 1.77
C LYS A 306 -1.03 -20.38 0.46
N GLY A 307 -1.45 -19.12 0.28
CA GLY A 307 -1.96 -18.54 -0.98
C GLY A 307 -0.98 -18.55 -2.18
N THR A 308 -0.05 -19.49 -2.19
CA THR A 308 0.71 -19.92 -3.36
C THR A 308 0.58 -21.44 -3.41
N LEU A 309 -0.21 -21.93 -4.36
CA LEU A 309 -0.12 -23.30 -4.86
C LEU A 309 1.33 -23.54 -5.36
N LYS A 310 2.27 -23.76 -4.44
CA LYS A 310 3.43 -24.58 -4.75
C LYS A 310 2.90 -26.01 -4.71
N LEU A 311 2.30 -26.41 -5.84
CA LEU A 311 2.21 -27.79 -6.31
C LEU A 311 3.64 -28.37 -6.44
N LYS A 312 4.37 -28.41 -5.33
CA LYS A 312 5.68 -29.06 -5.18
C LYS A 312 5.44 -30.54 -4.88
N ALA A 313 4.67 -31.21 -5.74
CA ALA A 313 4.53 -32.67 -5.74
C ALA A 313 3.74 -33.17 -6.98
N LEU A 314 4.15 -32.75 -8.18
CA LEU A 314 3.97 -33.57 -9.40
C LEU A 314 5.32 -34.08 -9.94
N THR A 315 6.42 -33.84 -9.23
CA THR A 315 7.71 -34.45 -9.52
C THR A 315 7.87 -35.69 -8.66
N VAL A 316 7.37 -36.80 -9.20
CA VAL A 316 7.91 -38.16 -9.12
C VAL A 316 8.79 -38.42 -7.90
N THR A 317 8.21 -39.01 -6.86
CA THR A 317 8.93 -39.97 -6.03
C THR A 317 8.01 -41.15 -5.71
N ARG A 318 8.06 -42.18 -6.55
CA ARG A 318 8.14 -43.55 -6.03
C ARG A 318 8.59 -44.55 -7.09
N ASN A 319 9.78 -45.09 -6.86
CA ASN A 319 10.13 -46.50 -6.97
C ASN A 319 9.59 -47.25 -8.19
N GLY A 320 10.44 -47.44 -9.21
CA GLY A 320 10.21 -48.48 -10.21
C GLY A 320 11.04 -48.28 -11.46
N ALA A 321 12.23 -48.86 -11.47
CA ALA A 321 13.16 -48.94 -12.58
C ALA A 321 12.50 -49.17 -13.96
N VAL A 322 12.88 -48.38 -14.97
CA VAL A 322 13.53 -48.92 -16.18
C VAL A 322 14.60 -47.92 -16.62
N ALA A 323 15.86 -48.35 -16.52
CA ALA A 323 16.95 -47.76 -17.26
C ALA A 323 16.75 -48.05 -18.75
N CYS A 324 16.67 -47.02 -19.58
CA CYS A 324 17.10 -47.10 -20.96
C CYS A 324 17.84 -45.81 -21.31
N THR A 325 19.16 -45.92 -21.29
CA THR A 325 20.11 -45.04 -21.96
C THR A 325 19.98 -45.18 -23.47
N ALA A 326 19.63 -44.08 -24.16
CA ALA A 326 20.19 -43.58 -25.43
C ALA A 326 19.28 -42.45 -25.92
#